data_AF-A0A7Y3CN26-F1
#
_entry.id   AF-A0A7Y3CN26-F1
#
_cell.length_a   1.000
_cell.length_b   1.000
_cell.length_c   1.000
_cell.angle_alpha   90.00
_cell.angle_beta   90.00
_cell.angle_gamma   90.00
#
_symmetry.space_group_name_H-M   'P 1'
#
loop_
_entity.id
_entity.type
_entity.pdbx_description
1 polymer ?
#
loop_
_entity_poly.entity_id
_entity_poly.type
_entity_poly.pdbx_seq_one_letter_code
_entity_poly.pdbx_strand_id
1 'polypeptide(L)'
;GIGDLPDEDINGDDVVDVLDCNATSSSAYAAEQLHKGYFEEHAYEGTRSCLNCHGKIGDELITTAHFKWEGFASNIEGHAGHIHGKRDILNNFCIAIPSNEGRCTQCHAGYGYAEAGFDFSDPDNVDCLVCHDQTGEYSKAPKTAGLPADGVDLTLVAQSVAMNSGVPTIDNCISCHAEAGGGDNVKHGDLSLSLANTTRDFDVHMGTDGADYECVECHKVERDGDEMVSHGIGGMPYHSVEEGDMQQCEDCHSSRLTQHINTTVAGIINFEGHDRLACQVCHIPTFARNQSTKTEWYWAEAGQDIAEEDIPLIAGRKAYDKKKGRFVWENDVRPELRYFNGKYKKFLIGEGSDVFTSEPVVLAEPVGDYTDPAAMIYPFKKMIGNQPADANTNKILVPHLFGGAGGPNAYWGKYDWNLALQDGSNVTGQGYTGEYRWVDTKMYLSVNHEVAPAEMAYGMDGHCDDCHFSDQIDWGALSWSGDPIFGDETRIE
;
A
#
# COMPACT_ATOMS: atom_id res chain seq x y z
N GLY A 1 -19.16 -13.96 17.41
CA GLY A 1 -17.95 -14.66 17.85
C GLY A 1 -18.31 -16.03 18.39
N ILE A 2 -17.95 -17.10 17.67
CA ILE A 2 -17.79 -18.40 18.31
C ILE A 2 -16.65 -18.19 19.29
N GLY A 3 -16.97 -18.17 20.58
CA GLY A 3 -15.99 -17.93 21.62
C GLY A 3 -14.94 -19.02 21.62
N ASP A 4 -13.72 -18.64 22.01
CA ASP A 4 -12.66 -19.52 22.51
C ASP A 4 -13.27 -20.83 22.99
N LEU A 5 -13.04 -21.91 22.24
CA LEU A 5 -13.20 -23.22 22.85
C LEU A 5 -12.16 -23.24 23.98
N PRO A 6 -12.55 -23.62 25.21
CA PRO A 6 -11.61 -23.79 26.32
C PRO A 6 -10.45 -24.75 25.98
N ASP A 7 -10.63 -25.58 24.93
CA ASP A 7 -9.77 -26.69 24.55
C ASP A 7 -9.45 -26.62 23.03
N GLU A 8 -8.78 -25.56 22.55
CA GLU A 8 -8.16 -25.57 21.19
C GLU A 8 -7.01 -26.57 21.08
N ASP A 9 -6.48 -27.02 22.22
CA ASP A 9 -5.63 -28.21 22.33
C ASP A 9 -6.52 -29.47 22.20
N ILE A 10 -7.01 -29.70 20.97
CA ILE A 10 -7.89 -30.82 20.62
C ILE A 10 -7.18 -32.15 20.91
N ASN A 11 -5.85 -32.18 20.81
CA ASN A 11 -5.06 -33.38 20.99
C ASN A 11 -4.65 -33.65 22.47
N GLY A 12 -4.73 -32.65 23.34
CA GLY A 12 -4.49 -32.72 24.77
C GLY A 12 -3.01 -32.69 25.19
N ASP A 13 -2.11 -32.08 24.41
CA ASP A 13 -0.67 -32.00 24.67
C ASP A 13 -0.20 -30.66 25.29
N ASP A 14 -1.15 -29.83 25.73
CA ASP A 14 -0.97 -28.48 26.27
C ASP A 14 -0.35 -27.49 25.27
N VAL A 15 -0.33 -27.80 23.97
CA VAL A 15 0.14 -26.94 22.87
C VAL A 15 -0.99 -26.77 21.86
N VAL A 16 -1.32 -25.51 21.52
CA VAL A 16 -2.26 -25.24 20.42
C VAL A 16 -1.49 -25.11 19.13
N ASP A 17 -1.57 -26.11 18.26
CA ASP A 17 -0.89 -26.13 16.97
C ASP A 17 -1.66 -26.91 15.87
N VAL A 18 -1.03 -27.07 14.72
CA VAL A 18 -1.62 -27.75 13.56
C VAL A 18 -1.96 -29.23 13.84
N LEU A 19 -1.34 -29.86 14.83
CA LEU A 19 -1.56 -31.26 15.21
C LEU A 19 -2.91 -31.46 15.92
N ASP A 20 -3.49 -30.42 16.51
CA ASP A 20 -4.86 -30.42 17.03
C ASP A 20 -5.88 -30.76 15.94
N CYS A 21 -5.63 -30.27 14.73
CA CYS A 21 -6.43 -30.57 13.57
C CYS A 21 -6.26 -32.04 13.12
N ASN A 22 -5.08 -32.64 13.35
CA ASN A 22 -4.80 -34.04 13.02
C ASN A 22 -5.67 -35.00 13.85
N ALA A 23 -5.97 -34.64 15.10
CA ALA A 23 -6.88 -35.40 15.97
C ALA A 23 -8.31 -35.51 15.42
N THR A 24 -8.71 -34.59 14.54
CA THR A 24 -10.04 -34.59 13.89
C THR A 24 -10.06 -35.31 12.54
N SER A 25 -8.90 -35.65 11.98
CA SER A 25 -8.76 -36.32 10.69
C SER A 25 -8.75 -37.85 10.84
N SER A 26 -9.24 -38.57 9.83
CA SER A 26 -9.35 -40.04 9.87
C SER A 26 -7.99 -40.76 9.84
N SER A 27 -6.93 -40.05 9.45
CA SER A 27 -5.56 -40.55 9.27
C SER A 27 -4.57 -39.56 9.86
N ALA A 28 -3.50 -40.03 10.52
CA ALA A 28 -2.43 -39.14 10.95
C ALA A 28 -1.63 -38.65 9.74
N TYR A 29 -1.89 -37.43 9.29
CA TYR A 29 -1.14 -36.78 8.21
C TYR A 29 0.13 -36.12 8.75
N ALA A 30 1.18 -36.05 7.94
CA ALA A 30 2.28 -35.12 8.20
C ALA A 30 1.77 -33.68 8.05
N ALA A 31 2.36 -32.71 8.75
CA ALA A 31 1.88 -31.31 8.76
C ALA A 31 1.67 -30.73 7.34
N GLU A 32 2.60 -30.96 6.42
CA GLU A 32 2.50 -30.52 5.01
C GLU A 32 1.34 -31.15 4.23
N GLN A 33 0.87 -32.33 4.64
CA GLN A 33 -0.24 -33.04 3.99
C GLN A 33 -1.56 -32.88 4.76
N LEU A 34 -1.53 -32.24 5.93
CA LEU A 34 -2.69 -32.17 6.81
C LEU A 34 -3.83 -31.38 6.19
N HIS A 35 -3.55 -30.19 5.65
CA HIS A 35 -4.57 -29.38 5.00
C HIS A 35 -5.21 -30.11 3.82
N LYS A 36 -4.38 -30.78 3.01
CA LYS A 36 -4.87 -31.61 1.91
C LYS A 36 -5.80 -32.72 2.39
N GLY A 37 -5.35 -33.52 3.36
CA GLY A 37 -6.15 -34.63 3.91
C GLY A 37 -7.40 -34.16 4.63
N TYR A 38 -7.31 -33.08 5.42
CA TYR A 38 -8.43 -32.50 6.15
C TYR A 38 -9.54 -32.07 5.18
N PHE A 39 -9.19 -31.34 4.12
CA PHE A 39 -10.16 -30.86 3.12
C PHE A 39 -10.53 -31.90 2.04
N GLU A 40 -9.91 -33.10 2.03
CA GLU A 40 -10.45 -34.27 1.33
C GLU A 40 -11.63 -34.90 2.11
N GLU A 41 -11.60 -34.81 3.44
CA GLU A 41 -12.59 -35.40 4.35
C GLU A 41 -13.69 -34.40 4.75
N HIS A 42 -13.39 -33.10 4.75
CA HIS A 42 -14.27 -32.02 5.18
C HIS A 42 -14.41 -30.96 4.07
N ALA A 43 -15.63 -30.57 3.75
CA ALA A 43 -15.86 -29.49 2.80
C ALA A 43 -15.36 -28.15 3.37
N TYR A 44 -14.77 -27.32 2.52
CA TYR A 44 -14.50 -25.92 2.88
C TYR A 44 -15.83 -25.14 2.88
N GLU A 45 -16.24 -24.65 4.05
CA GLU A 45 -17.51 -23.93 4.27
C GLU A 45 -17.27 -22.44 4.57
N GLY A 46 -16.10 -21.93 4.16
CA GLY A 46 -15.63 -20.58 4.48
C GLY A 46 -14.62 -20.59 5.62
N THR A 47 -14.31 -19.40 6.13
CA THR A 47 -13.27 -19.17 7.14
C THR A 47 -13.47 -19.98 8.40
N ARG A 48 -14.73 -20.25 8.77
CA ARG A 48 -15.09 -21.13 9.89
C ARG A 48 -14.38 -22.49 9.84
N SER A 49 -14.16 -23.05 8.65
CA SER A 49 -13.43 -24.31 8.49
C SER A 49 -11.99 -24.22 9.00
N CYS A 50 -11.31 -23.09 8.78
CA CYS A 50 -9.96 -22.83 9.30
C CYS A 50 -10.00 -22.56 10.81
N LEU A 51 -10.97 -21.78 11.26
CA LEU A 51 -11.11 -21.37 12.68
C LEU A 51 -11.40 -22.54 13.63
N ASN A 52 -11.78 -23.71 13.13
CA ASN A 52 -11.91 -24.91 13.95
C ASN A 52 -10.59 -25.31 14.63
N CYS A 53 -9.44 -24.93 14.05
CA CYS A 53 -8.10 -25.19 14.60
C CYS A 53 -7.23 -23.93 14.71
N HIS A 54 -7.67 -22.80 14.15
CA HIS A 54 -6.93 -21.54 14.09
C HIS A 54 -7.74 -20.37 14.68
N GLY A 55 -8.49 -20.61 15.77
CA GLY A 55 -9.35 -19.60 16.40
C GLY A 55 -8.55 -18.41 16.94
N LYS A 56 -7.48 -18.67 17.71
CA LYS A 56 -6.53 -17.62 18.16
C LYS A 56 -5.95 -16.77 17.04
N ILE A 57 -5.60 -17.40 15.92
CA ILE A 57 -5.08 -16.69 14.74
C ILE A 57 -6.19 -15.79 14.17
N GLY A 58 -7.42 -16.29 14.04
CA GLY A 58 -8.56 -15.49 13.63
C GLY A 58 -8.78 -14.27 14.54
N ASP A 59 -8.70 -14.47 15.85
CA ASP A 59 -8.84 -13.41 16.85
C ASP A 59 -7.70 -12.39 16.80
N GLU A 60 -6.48 -12.82 16.46
CA GLU A 60 -5.36 -11.94 16.22
C GLU A 60 -5.57 -11.09 14.95
N LEU A 61 -5.91 -11.73 13.82
CA LEU A 61 -6.09 -11.07 12.53
C LEU A 61 -7.11 -9.94 12.59
N ILE A 62 -8.22 -10.15 13.28
CA ILE A 62 -9.25 -9.12 13.40
C ILE A 62 -8.78 -7.89 14.16
N THR A 63 -7.61 -7.93 14.84
CA THR A 63 -6.99 -6.77 15.47
C THR A 63 -6.02 -6.00 14.56
N THR A 64 -5.58 -6.61 13.47
CA THR A 64 -4.62 -6.03 12.52
C THR A 64 -5.26 -4.94 11.68
N ALA A 65 -4.45 -4.04 11.15
CA ALA A 65 -4.87 -3.04 10.19
C ALA A 65 -5.07 -3.60 8.76
N HIS A 66 -4.51 -4.76 8.39
CA HIS A 66 -4.87 -5.47 7.16
C HIS A 66 -6.38 -5.82 7.15
N PHE A 67 -6.92 -6.22 8.31
CA PHE A 67 -8.34 -6.46 8.48
C PHE A 67 -9.13 -5.20 8.86
N LYS A 68 -8.67 -4.38 9.82
CA LYS A 68 -9.43 -3.20 10.25
C LYS A 68 -9.37 -2.03 9.27
N TRP A 69 -8.33 -1.97 8.44
CA TRP A 69 -7.95 -0.80 7.64
C TRP A 69 -7.75 0.49 8.46
N GLU A 70 -7.53 0.34 9.77
CA GLU A 70 -7.22 1.37 10.74
C GLU A 70 -6.46 0.74 11.92
N GLY A 71 -5.73 1.55 12.67
CA GLY A 71 -4.90 1.12 13.77
C GLY A 71 -4.27 2.31 14.47
N PHE A 72 -3.41 2.07 15.44
CA PHE A 72 -2.67 3.15 16.09
C PHE A 72 -1.76 3.84 15.09
N ALA A 73 -1.98 5.14 14.90
CA ALA A 73 -1.15 5.98 14.06
C ALA A 73 -0.01 6.57 14.90
N SER A 74 1.18 5.98 14.86
CA SER A 74 2.38 6.52 15.53
C SER A 74 3.10 7.57 14.69
N ASN A 75 2.92 7.53 13.36
CA ASN A 75 3.68 8.34 12.42
C ASN A 75 2.87 9.42 11.69
N ILE A 76 1.61 9.65 12.04
CA ILE A 76 0.86 10.80 11.54
C ILE A 76 1.13 11.99 12.46
N GLU A 77 1.73 13.05 11.92
CA GLU A 77 2.03 14.26 12.68
C GLU A 77 0.76 14.85 13.28
N GLY A 78 0.78 15.10 14.59
CA GLY A 78 -0.37 15.64 15.33
C GLY A 78 -1.41 14.61 15.77
N HIS A 79 -1.30 13.35 15.34
CA HIS A 79 -2.29 12.30 15.60
C HIS A 79 -1.68 11.04 16.26
N ALA A 80 -0.52 11.19 16.90
CA ALA A 80 0.19 10.09 17.54
C ALA A 80 -0.71 9.39 18.60
N GLY A 81 -0.90 8.08 18.45
CA GLY A 81 -1.70 7.25 19.37
C GLY A 81 -3.21 7.32 19.15
N HIS A 82 -3.68 8.01 18.11
CA HIS A 82 -5.07 7.95 17.67
C HIS A 82 -5.28 6.80 16.68
N ILE A 83 -6.54 6.44 16.42
CA ILE A 83 -6.90 5.41 15.45
C ILE A 83 -7.17 6.07 14.10
N HIS A 84 -6.33 5.78 13.12
CA HIS A 84 -6.45 6.26 11.74
C HIS A 84 -6.03 5.16 10.78
N GLY A 85 -6.32 5.32 9.49
CA GLY A 85 -5.83 4.41 8.47
C GLY A 85 -6.49 4.62 7.11
N LYS A 86 -6.53 3.57 6.30
CA LYS A 86 -7.13 3.65 4.96
C LYS A 86 -8.60 4.11 5.01
N ARG A 87 -9.33 3.85 6.12
CA ARG A 87 -10.74 4.20 6.30
C ARG A 87 -11.03 5.71 6.34
N ASP A 88 -10.07 6.53 6.78
CA ASP A 88 -10.26 7.97 6.97
C ASP A 88 -9.20 8.85 6.30
N ILE A 89 -8.13 8.27 5.74
CA ILE A 89 -7.11 8.99 4.95
C ILE A 89 -7.65 9.38 3.57
N LEU A 90 -7.47 10.65 3.22
CA LEU A 90 -7.74 11.19 1.87
C LEU A 90 -6.52 11.05 0.96
N ASN A 91 -6.75 10.63 -0.30
CA ASN A 91 -5.74 10.61 -1.37
C ASN A 91 -6.23 11.34 -2.63
N ASN A 92 -5.37 11.47 -3.65
CA ASN A 92 -5.72 12.00 -4.97
C ASN A 92 -5.81 10.92 -6.06
N PHE A 93 -6.20 9.71 -5.68
CA PHE A 93 -6.60 8.62 -6.58
C PHE A 93 -8.12 8.50 -6.59
N CYS A 94 -8.65 7.47 -5.91
CA CYS A 94 -10.09 7.28 -5.71
C CYS A 94 -10.66 8.10 -4.54
N ILE A 95 -9.88 9.02 -4.00
CA ILE A 95 -10.23 9.97 -2.94
C ILE A 95 -10.34 9.33 -1.55
N ALA A 96 -11.39 8.55 -1.29
CA ALA A 96 -11.57 7.87 0.00
C ALA A 96 -12.50 6.65 -0.08
N ILE A 97 -12.44 5.81 0.96
CA ILE A 97 -13.27 4.61 1.08
C ILE A 97 -14.73 4.89 1.42
N PRO A 98 -15.06 5.74 2.40
CA PRO A 98 -16.45 5.85 2.87
C PRO A 98 -17.40 6.14 1.71
N SER A 99 -18.56 5.50 1.71
CA SER A 99 -19.57 5.47 0.62
C SER A 99 -19.21 4.61 -0.60
N ASN A 100 -17.98 4.09 -0.69
CA ASN A 100 -17.43 3.37 -1.83
C ASN A 100 -16.89 1.97 -1.47
N GLU A 101 -17.17 1.48 -0.25
CA GLU A 101 -16.59 0.29 0.36
C GLU A 101 -16.62 -0.91 -0.59
N GLY A 102 -17.81 -1.27 -1.10
CA GLY A 102 -17.98 -2.42 -1.99
C GLY A 102 -17.18 -2.40 -3.30
N ARG A 103 -16.58 -1.27 -3.68
CA ARG A 103 -15.58 -1.21 -4.76
C ARG A 103 -14.15 -1.41 -4.24
N CYS A 104 -13.82 -0.77 -3.14
CA CYS A 104 -12.46 -0.71 -2.60
C CYS A 104 -12.04 -2.04 -1.96
N THR A 105 -12.99 -2.77 -1.37
CA THR A 105 -12.76 -3.96 -0.54
C THR A 105 -12.54 -5.23 -1.32
N GLN A 106 -12.45 -5.14 -2.67
CA GLN A 106 -11.78 -6.17 -3.46
C GLN A 106 -10.32 -6.41 -3.02
N CYS A 107 -9.70 -5.45 -2.33
CA CYS A 107 -8.36 -5.55 -1.76
C CYS A 107 -8.36 -5.61 -0.22
N HIS A 108 -9.50 -5.90 0.42
CA HIS A 108 -9.61 -6.07 1.87
C HIS A 108 -9.29 -7.52 2.23
N ALA A 109 -8.67 -7.76 3.39
CA ALA A 109 -8.35 -9.10 3.89
C ALA A 109 -9.57 -9.79 4.53
N GLY A 110 -10.77 -9.56 3.96
CA GLY A 110 -12.02 -10.08 4.47
C GLY A 110 -13.12 -10.15 3.41
N TYR A 111 -14.23 -10.75 3.82
CA TYR A 111 -15.38 -11.05 2.98
C TYR A 111 -16.58 -10.16 3.31
N GLY A 112 -17.07 -9.40 2.34
CA GLY A 112 -18.36 -8.72 2.44
C GLY A 112 -18.32 -7.33 3.07
N TYR A 113 -17.17 -6.66 3.14
CA TYR A 113 -17.09 -5.26 3.58
C TYR A 113 -17.68 -4.32 2.53
N ALA A 114 -19.01 -4.27 2.45
CA ALA A 114 -19.76 -3.56 1.41
C ALA A 114 -20.19 -2.15 1.81
N GLU A 115 -20.26 -1.88 3.13
CA GLU A 115 -20.75 -0.64 3.73
C GLU A 115 -20.25 -0.51 5.18
N ALA A 116 -20.51 0.64 5.81
CA ALA A 116 -20.03 0.97 7.16
C ALA A 116 -20.48 0.01 8.28
N GLY A 117 -21.54 -0.78 8.06
CA GLY A 117 -22.08 -1.75 9.02
C GLY A 117 -21.34 -3.08 9.10
N PHE A 118 -20.22 -3.24 8.40
CA PHE A 118 -19.42 -4.46 8.41
C PHE A 118 -18.91 -4.80 9.83
N ASP A 119 -19.01 -6.07 10.21
CA ASP A 119 -18.60 -6.55 11.53
C ASP A 119 -17.11 -6.90 11.54
N PHE A 120 -16.29 -5.93 11.97
CA PHE A 120 -14.85 -6.11 12.19
C PHE A 120 -14.51 -6.93 13.45
N SER A 121 -15.49 -7.43 14.19
CA SER A 121 -15.28 -8.29 15.36
C SER A 121 -15.57 -9.77 15.11
N ASP A 122 -16.04 -10.12 13.91
CA ASP A 122 -16.33 -11.50 13.54
C ASP A 122 -15.18 -12.12 12.74
N PRO A 123 -14.40 -13.08 13.31
CA PRO A 123 -13.32 -13.74 12.59
C PRO A 123 -13.80 -14.56 11.39
N ASP A 124 -15.09 -14.92 11.30
CA ASP A 124 -15.64 -15.56 10.09
C ASP A 124 -15.56 -14.68 8.85
N ASN A 125 -15.41 -13.36 9.03
CA ASN A 125 -15.28 -12.42 7.93
C ASN A 125 -13.83 -12.29 7.44
N VAL A 126 -12.83 -12.91 8.08
CA VAL A 126 -11.43 -12.88 7.64
C VAL A 126 -11.27 -13.72 6.37
N ASP A 127 -10.49 -13.25 5.41
CA ASP A 127 -10.11 -14.03 4.23
C ASP A 127 -8.70 -14.59 4.42
N CYS A 128 -8.59 -15.85 4.87
CA CYS A 128 -7.30 -16.53 5.02
C CYS A 128 -6.68 -16.89 3.67
N LEU A 129 -7.49 -17.11 2.63
CA LEU A 129 -7.04 -17.69 1.36
C LEU A 129 -6.32 -16.67 0.48
N VAL A 130 -6.67 -15.38 0.59
CA VAL A 130 -6.00 -14.32 -0.19
C VAL A 130 -4.49 -14.26 0.06
N CYS A 131 -4.06 -14.54 1.29
CA CYS A 131 -2.64 -14.50 1.68
C CYS A 131 -1.97 -15.88 1.56
N HIS A 132 -2.71 -16.98 1.73
CA HIS A 132 -2.13 -18.32 1.84
C HIS A 132 -2.41 -19.23 0.65
N ASP A 133 -3.10 -18.79 -0.41
CA ASP A 133 -3.23 -19.58 -1.63
C ASP A 133 -1.86 -19.92 -2.23
N GLN A 134 -1.61 -21.20 -2.47
CA GLN A 134 -0.39 -21.70 -3.13
C GLN A 134 -0.69 -22.32 -4.51
N THR A 135 -1.94 -22.21 -4.98
CA THR A 135 -2.36 -22.71 -6.30
C THR A 135 -2.19 -21.68 -7.41
N GLY A 136 -2.27 -20.38 -7.07
CA GLY A 136 -2.38 -19.29 -8.03
C GLY A 136 -3.78 -19.15 -8.65
N GLU A 137 -4.78 -19.88 -8.14
CA GLU A 137 -6.15 -19.86 -8.65
C GLU A 137 -7.08 -18.95 -7.83
N TYR A 138 -6.71 -18.59 -6.59
CA TYR A 138 -7.55 -17.76 -5.75
C TYR A 138 -7.64 -16.33 -6.31
N SER A 139 -8.86 -15.81 -6.42
CA SER A 139 -9.09 -14.43 -6.80
C SER A 139 -10.41 -13.92 -6.21
N LYS A 140 -10.46 -12.62 -5.93
CA LYS A 140 -11.68 -11.92 -5.49
C LYS A 140 -12.49 -11.42 -6.68
N ALA A 141 -13.80 -11.56 -6.63
CA ALA A 141 -14.69 -11.03 -7.65
C ALA A 141 -14.73 -9.49 -7.61
N PRO A 142 -14.53 -8.80 -8.74
CA PRO A 142 -14.66 -7.34 -8.80
C PRO A 142 -16.05 -6.89 -8.35
N LYS A 143 -16.11 -5.81 -7.54
CA LYS A 143 -17.36 -5.16 -7.10
C LYS A 143 -18.26 -6.01 -6.19
N THR A 144 -17.72 -7.06 -5.56
CA THR A 144 -18.47 -7.94 -4.66
C THR A 144 -18.07 -7.79 -3.20
N ALA A 145 -17.44 -6.66 -2.85
CA ALA A 145 -17.00 -6.38 -1.49
C ALA A 145 -16.04 -7.43 -0.90
N GLY A 146 -15.16 -8.00 -1.73
CA GLY A 146 -14.13 -8.94 -1.30
C GLY A 146 -14.49 -10.42 -1.39
N LEU A 147 -15.68 -10.77 -1.89
CA LEU A 147 -16.05 -12.18 -2.07
C LEU A 147 -15.18 -12.86 -3.15
N PRO A 148 -14.94 -14.18 -3.06
CA PRO A 148 -14.22 -14.93 -4.08
C PRO A 148 -14.91 -14.88 -5.45
N ALA A 149 -14.13 -15.05 -6.52
CA ALA A 149 -14.65 -15.12 -7.87
C ALA A 149 -15.41 -16.43 -8.14
N ASP A 150 -16.47 -16.34 -8.94
CA ASP A 150 -17.22 -17.51 -9.41
C ASP A 150 -16.27 -18.47 -10.15
N GLY A 151 -16.29 -19.75 -9.76
CA GLY A 151 -15.49 -20.79 -10.40
C GLY A 151 -14.13 -21.06 -9.76
N VAL A 152 -13.72 -20.29 -8.74
CA VAL A 152 -12.57 -20.65 -7.89
C VAL A 152 -12.93 -21.90 -7.10
N ASP A 153 -12.10 -22.94 -7.18
CA ASP A 153 -12.23 -24.13 -6.33
C ASP A 153 -11.62 -23.82 -4.95
N LEU A 154 -12.45 -23.27 -4.05
CA LEU A 154 -12.01 -22.92 -2.70
C LEU A 154 -11.53 -24.12 -1.88
N THR A 155 -11.98 -25.34 -2.21
CA THR A 155 -11.49 -26.54 -1.54
C THR A 155 -10.06 -26.84 -1.99
N LEU A 156 -9.78 -26.76 -3.29
CA LEU A 156 -8.42 -26.91 -3.82
C LEU A 156 -7.47 -25.86 -3.25
N VAL A 157 -7.91 -24.59 -3.19
CA VAL A 157 -7.14 -23.50 -2.57
C VAL A 157 -6.85 -23.80 -1.10
N ALA A 158 -7.86 -24.19 -0.32
CA ALA A 158 -7.71 -24.53 1.09
C ALA A 158 -6.78 -25.74 1.32
N GLN A 159 -6.76 -26.73 0.41
CA GLN A 159 -5.81 -27.85 0.47
C GLN A 159 -4.35 -27.42 0.25
N SER A 160 -4.12 -26.26 -0.38
CA SER A 160 -2.80 -25.78 -0.76
C SER A 160 -2.07 -24.97 0.32
N VAL A 161 -2.78 -24.47 1.33
CA VAL A 161 -2.27 -23.40 2.22
C VAL A 161 -1.04 -23.77 3.05
N ALA A 162 -0.75 -25.06 3.24
CA ALA A 162 0.48 -25.53 3.91
C ALA A 162 1.62 -25.89 2.95
N MET A 163 1.41 -25.80 1.64
CA MET A 163 2.50 -25.86 0.67
C MET A 163 3.43 -24.67 0.89
N ASN A 164 4.69 -24.79 0.43
CA ASN A 164 5.72 -23.78 0.68
C ASN A 164 5.88 -23.42 2.18
N SER A 165 5.64 -24.39 3.08
CA SER A 165 5.64 -24.17 4.54
C SER A 165 4.63 -23.11 5.01
N GLY A 166 3.59 -22.82 4.23
CA GLY A 166 2.59 -21.79 4.51
C GLY A 166 3.06 -20.36 4.29
N VAL A 167 4.26 -20.16 3.73
CA VAL A 167 4.82 -18.85 3.43
C VAL A 167 4.06 -18.22 2.25
N PRO A 168 3.42 -17.05 2.45
CA PRO A 168 2.81 -16.29 1.35
C PRO A 168 3.84 -15.96 0.27
N THR A 169 3.43 -16.11 -0.98
CA THR A 169 4.22 -15.74 -2.15
C THR A 169 4.01 -14.27 -2.51
N ILE A 170 4.88 -13.69 -3.34
CA ILE A 170 4.73 -12.35 -3.92
C ILE A 170 3.34 -12.21 -4.57
N ASP A 171 2.87 -13.23 -5.29
CA ASP A 171 1.56 -13.23 -5.97
C ASP A 171 0.40 -12.93 -5.02
N ASN A 172 0.43 -13.50 -3.80
CA ASN A 172 -0.59 -13.27 -2.78
C ASN A 172 -0.66 -11.77 -2.42
N CYS A 173 0.49 -11.15 -2.18
CA CYS A 173 0.58 -9.73 -1.78
C CYS A 173 0.24 -8.78 -2.94
N ILE A 174 0.80 -9.00 -4.13
CA ILE A 174 0.65 -8.07 -5.25
C ILE A 174 -0.75 -8.09 -5.86
N SER A 175 -1.55 -9.15 -5.63
CA SER A 175 -2.97 -9.20 -5.98
C SER A 175 -3.75 -7.97 -5.52
N CYS A 176 -3.32 -7.36 -4.42
CA CYS A 176 -3.89 -6.14 -3.86
C CYS A 176 -2.93 -4.94 -3.96
N HIS A 177 -1.65 -5.15 -3.67
CA HIS A 177 -0.68 -4.05 -3.55
C HIS A 177 -0.27 -3.46 -4.91
N ALA A 178 -0.06 -4.29 -5.94
CA ALA A 178 0.22 -3.81 -7.29
C ALA A 178 -1.01 -3.21 -7.96
N GLU A 179 -2.21 -3.71 -7.65
CA GLU A 179 -3.46 -3.21 -8.22
C GLU A 179 -4.03 -1.95 -7.53
N ALA A 180 -3.37 -1.48 -6.47
CA ALA A 180 -3.82 -0.33 -5.70
C ALA A 180 -4.03 0.90 -6.61
N GLY A 181 -5.17 1.59 -6.42
CA GLY A 181 -5.58 2.69 -7.32
C GLY A 181 -6.40 2.23 -8.54
N GLY A 182 -6.68 0.93 -8.65
CA GLY A 182 -7.64 0.36 -9.60
C GLY A 182 -7.03 -0.20 -10.88
N GLY A 183 -5.79 -0.70 -10.78
CA GLY A 183 -5.08 -1.41 -11.84
C GLY A 183 -3.60 -1.57 -11.51
N ASP A 184 -2.92 -2.42 -12.28
CA ASP A 184 -1.50 -2.72 -12.12
C ASP A 184 -0.62 -1.46 -12.14
N ASN A 185 0.30 -1.37 -11.19
CA ASN A 185 1.22 -0.30 -10.85
C ASN A 185 0.63 1.12 -10.85
N VAL A 186 -0.67 1.29 -10.57
CA VAL A 186 -1.31 2.61 -10.65
C VAL A 186 -0.86 3.54 -9.52
N LYS A 187 -0.87 3.06 -8.27
CA LYS A 187 -0.71 3.90 -7.09
C LYS A 187 0.73 4.02 -6.61
N HIS A 188 1.39 2.92 -6.25
CA HIS A 188 2.70 2.96 -5.61
C HIS A 188 3.81 3.36 -6.59
N GLY A 189 3.84 2.76 -7.78
CA GLY A 189 4.85 3.05 -8.80
C GLY A 189 6.02 2.09 -8.77
N ASP A 190 6.35 1.54 -7.60
CA ASP A 190 7.40 0.54 -7.36
C ASP A 190 6.84 -0.86 -7.08
N LEU A 191 5.52 -1.07 -7.24
CA LEU A 191 4.85 -2.35 -7.02
C LEU A 191 3.97 -2.69 -8.22
N SER A 192 4.35 -3.72 -8.95
CA SER A 192 3.66 -4.17 -10.17
C SER A 192 3.51 -5.69 -10.19
N LEU A 193 2.57 -6.19 -11.01
CA LEU A 193 2.36 -7.63 -11.19
C LEU A 193 3.59 -8.32 -11.80
N SER A 194 4.51 -7.59 -12.43
CA SER A 194 5.75 -8.17 -12.95
C SER A 194 6.72 -8.61 -11.86
N LEU A 195 6.51 -8.22 -10.60
CA LEU A 195 7.32 -8.68 -9.47
C LEU A 195 7.20 -10.19 -9.21
N ALA A 196 6.05 -10.80 -9.54
CA ALA A 196 5.78 -12.22 -9.31
C ALA A 196 6.84 -13.17 -9.89
N ASN A 197 7.44 -12.79 -11.01
CA ASN A 197 8.46 -13.58 -11.67
C ASN A 197 9.43 -12.64 -12.37
N THR A 198 10.28 -12.02 -11.55
CA THR A 198 11.20 -11.00 -12.01
C THR A 198 12.66 -11.45 -12.01
N THR A 199 13.54 -10.61 -12.55
CA THR A 199 14.99 -10.76 -12.50
C THR A 199 15.63 -9.72 -11.59
N ARG A 200 16.88 -9.97 -11.22
CA ARG A 200 17.77 -9.08 -10.47
C ARG A 200 17.86 -7.68 -11.09
N ASP A 201 17.73 -7.59 -12.41
CA ASP A 201 17.74 -6.32 -13.12
C ASP A 201 16.58 -5.41 -12.68
N PHE A 202 15.40 -5.98 -12.43
CA PHE A 202 14.22 -5.24 -11.99
C PHE A 202 14.15 -5.09 -10.47
N ASP A 203 14.48 -6.11 -9.68
CA ASP A 203 14.65 -5.97 -8.24
C ASP A 203 15.68 -6.99 -7.74
N VAL A 204 16.75 -6.53 -7.12
CA VAL A 204 17.85 -7.40 -6.69
C VAL A 204 17.46 -8.36 -5.57
N HIS A 205 16.42 -8.04 -4.78
CA HIS A 205 15.96 -8.84 -3.66
C HIS A 205 14.89 -9.85 -4.10
N MET A 206 13.94 -9.43 -4.95
CA MET A 206 12.84 -10.28 -5.41
C MET A 206 13.13 -11.04 -6.72
N GLY A 207 14.23 -10.75 -7.40
CA GLY A 207 14.59 -11.43 -8.64
C GLY A 207 14.93 -12.92 -8.43
N THR A 208 14.36 -13.77 -9.28
CA THR A 208 14.55 -15.24 -9.29
C THR A 208 15.99 -15.68 -9.62
N ASP A 209 16.78 -14.82 -10.25
CA ASP A 209 18.22 -14.96 -10.49
C ASP A 209 19.07 -14.15 -9.49
N GLY A 210 18.44 -13.65 -8.42
CA GLY A 210 19.01 -12.89 -7.31
C GLY A 210 18.76 -13.59 -5.97
N ALA A 211 18.23 -12.85 -4.99
CA ALA A 211 17.94 -13.40 -3.67
C ALA A 211 16.61 -14.19 -3.60
N ASP A 212 15.73 -14.01 -4.59
CA ASP A 212 14.44 -14.71 -4.71
C ASP A 212 13.59 -14.62 -3.43
N TYR A 213 13.56 -13.42 -2.84
CA TYR A 213 12.83 -13.17 -1.59
C TYR A 213 11.34 -12.94 -1.83
N GLU A 214 10.54 -13.58 -0.98
CA GLU A 214 9.13 -13.24 -0.80
C GLU A 214 8.99 -11.95 0.03
N CYS A 215 7.83 -11.28 -0.08
CA CYS A 215 7.58 -10.01 0.63
C CYS A 215 7.80 -10.16 2.16
N VAL A 216 7.38 -11.28 2.72
CA VAL A 216 7.46 -11.56 4.17
C VAL A 216 8.89 -11.73 4.68
N GLU A 217 9.90 -11.86 3.80
CA GLU A 217 11.28 -11.88 4.26
C GLU A 217 11.65 -10.56 4.96
N CYS A 218 11.26 -9.42 4.37
CA CYS A 218 11.46 -8.10 4.97
C CYS A 218 10.27 -7.64 5.82
N HIS A 219 9.05 -8.03 5.48
CA HIS A 219 7.82 -7.52 6.08
C HIS A 219 7.26 -8.35 7.25
N LYS A 220 7.90 -9.45 7.66
CA LYS A 220 7.52 -10.15 8.89
C LYS A 220 7.72 -9.27 10.12
N VAL A 221 6.82 -9.39 11.10
CA VAL A 221 6.91 -8.66 12.38
C VAL A 221 6.79 -9.62 13.54
N GLU A 222 7.57 -9.34 14.59
CA GLU A 222 7.39 -9.93 15.91
C GLU A 222 6.70 -8.89 16.78
N ARG A 223 5.46 -9.14 17.22
CA ARG A 223 4.70 -8.18 18.02
C ARG A 223 5.02 -8.27 19.52
N ASP A 224 5.40 -9.46 20.00
CA ASP A 224 5.52 -9.73 21.43
C ASP A 224 6.90 -10.28 21.88
N GLY A 225 7.88 -10.41 20.98
CA GLY A 225 9.22 -10.92 21.27
C GLY A 225 9.26 -12.42 21.64
N ASP A 226 10.33 -13.11 21.23
CA ASP A 226 10.57 -14.57 21.31
C ASP A 226 9.48 -15.49 20.70
N GLU A 227 8.24 -15.02 20.51
CA GLU A 227 7.17 -15.70 19.79
C GLU A 227 7.10 -15.21 18.33
N MET A 228 7.75 -15.99 17.46
CA MET A 228 7.65 -15.89 16.01
C MET A 228 6.28 -16.37 15.52
N VAL A 229 5.16 -15.68 15.79
CA VAL A 229 3.96 -15.67 14.91
C VAL A 229 3.05 -14.50 15.32
N SER A 230 3.34 -13.29 14.85
CA SER A 230 2.29 -12.27 14.70
C SER A 230 1.85 -12.26 13.25
N HIS A 231 0.53 -12.28 13.00
CA HIS A 231 -0.06 -12.12 11.66
C HIS A 231 -0.12 -10.64 11.20
N GLY A 232 0.47 -9.73 11.97
CA GLY A 232 0.80 -8.40 11.48
C GLY A 232 1.78 -8.46 10.30
N ILE A 233 1.79 -7.42 9.48
CA ILE A 233 2.75 -7.24 8.39
C ILE A 233 3.41 -5.87 8.58
N GLY A 234 4.71 -5.89 8.77
CA GLY A 234 5.50 -4.72 9.12
C GLY A 234 5.67 -3.73 7.99
N GLY A 235 6.01 -2.52 8.38
CA GLY A 235 6.24 -1.45 7.43
C GLY A 235 4.97 -0.67 7.13
N MET A 236 5.18 0.50 6.56
CA MET A 236 4.16 1.54 6.49
C MET A 236 3.96 2.01 5.05
N PRO A 237 3.33 1.20 4.18
CA PRO A 237 2.99 1.64 2.83
C PRO A 237 1.84 2.66 2.92
N TYR A 238 2.17 3.93 3.12
CA TYR A 238 1.28 5.10 3.06
C TYR A 238 0.09 5.14 4.05
N HIS A 239 -0.36 4.04 4.63
CA HIS A 239 -1.60 3.94 5.41
C HIS A 239 -1.42 4.04 6.93
N SER A 240 -0.20 4.29 7.41
CA SER A 240 0.11 4.90 8.72
C SER A 240 -0.35 4.17 9.98
N VAL A 241 -0.54 2.86 9.88
CA VAL A 241 -0.96 2.00 10.99
C VAL A 241 0.17 1.09 11.43
N GLU A 242 0.57 1.20 12.69
CA GLU A 242 1.65 0.40 13.24
C GLU A 242 1.17 -1.04 13.44
N GLU A 243 1.66 -1.94 12.59
CA GLU A 243 1.54 -3.40 12.78
C GLU A 243 2.86 -4.04 13.25
N GLY A 244 3.93 -3.26 13.33
CA GLY A 244 5.27 -3.67 13.72
C GLY A 244 6.34 -3.12 12.77
N ASP A 245 7.60 -3.28 13.16
CA ASP A 245 8.75 -2.80 12.39
C ASP A 245 9.15 -3.82 11.32
N MET A 246 9.23 -3.38 10.06
CA MET A 246 9.84 -4.17 8.98
C MET A 246 11.36 -4.11 9.05
N GLN A 247 12.04 -5.12 8.50
CA GLN A 247 13.48 -5.07 8.29
C GLN A 247 13.87 -3.86 7.43
N GLN A 248 14.93 -3.18 7.83
CA GLN A 248 15.57 -2.06 7.13
C GLN A 248 16.82 -2.54 6.39
N CYS A 249 17.36 -1.70 5.51
CA CYS A 249 18.56 -2.03 4.75
C CYS A 249 19.74 -2.42 5.66
N GLU A 250 19.95 -1.72 6.78
CA GLU A 250 21.07 -1.98 7.70
C GLU A 250 20.89 -3.21 8.60
N ASP A 251 19.71 -3.85 8.59
CA ASP A 251 19.52 -5.14 9.29
C ASP A 251 20.18 -6.30 8.53
N CYS A 252 20.28 -6.18 7.19
CA CYS A 252 20.93 -7.16 6.32
C CYS A 252 22.29 -6.69 5.77
N HIS A 253 22.47 -5.39 5.61
CA HIS A 253 23.70 -4.78 5.07
C HIS A 253 24.50 -4.09 6.16
N SER A 254 25.82 -4.02 5.99
CA SER A 254 26.65 -3.20 6.88
C SER A 254 26.36 -1.71 6.68
N SER A 255 26.77 -0.88 7.66
CA SER A 255 26.59 0.57 7.55
C SER A 255 27.15 1.11 6.24
N ARG A 256 26.51 2.16 5.70
CA ARG A 256 26.89 2.81 4.43
C ARG A 256 28.40 3.01 4.26
N LEU A 257 29.11 3.50 5.29
CA LEU A 257 30.56 3.70 5.22
C LEU A 257 31.34 2.39 5.08
N THR A 258 30.95 1.35 5.83
CA THR A 258 31.61 0.04 5.82
C THR A 258 31.35 -0.68 4.51
N GLN A 259 30.11 -0.64 4.03
CA GLN A 259 29.67 -1.29 2.81
C GLN A 259 30.43 -0.78 1.57
N HIS A 260 30.80 0.51 1.55
CA HIS A 260 31.36 1.17 0.38
C HIS A 260 32.86 1.51 0.46
N ILE A 261 33.56 1.24 1.56
CA ILE A 261 34.94 1.74 1.83
C ILE A 261 35.98 1.45 0.73
N ASN A 262 35.82 0.36 -0.03
CA ASN A 262 36.73 -0.04 -1.13
C ASN A 262 36.05 -0.05 -2.50
N THR A 263 34.99 0.74 -2.68
CA THR A 263 34.23 0.85 -3.93
C THR A 263 34.50 2.17 -4.64
N THR A 264 34.10 2.29 -5.91
CA THR A 264 34.23 3.54 -6.67
C THR A 264 33.39 4.69 -6.08
N VAL A 265 32.33 4.35 -5.34
CA VAL A 265 31.42 5.31 -4.67
C VAL A 265 31.97 5.81 -3.32
N ALA A 266 33.08 5.25 -2.82
CA ALA A 266 33.67 5.63 -1.53
C ALA A 266 33.95 7.14 -1.40
N GLY A 267 34.32 7.80 -2.49
CA GLY A 267 34.50 9.26 -2.50
C GLY A 267 33.17 9.99 -2.31
N ILE A 268 32.15 9.59 -3.06
CA ILE A 268 30.81 10.20 -3.06
C ILE A 268 30.15 10.09 -1.69
N ILE A 269 30.16 8.92 -1.07
CA ILE A 269 29.54 8.74 0.25
C ILE A 269 30.22 9.54 1.36
N ASN A 270 31.49 9.93 1.19
CA ASN A 270 32.23 10.70 2.19
C ASN A 270 32.10 12.22 2.02
N PHE A 271 31.40 12.70 0.99
CA PHE A 271 31.11 14.13 0.86
C PHE A 271 30.10 14.58 1.92
N GLU A 272 30.31 15.80 2.41
CA GLU A 272 29.43 16.44 3.40
C GLU A 272 28.01 16.55 2.85
N GLY A 273 27.02 16.18 3.66
CA GLY A 273 25.60 16.18 3.29
C GLY A 273 25.11 14.86 2.67
N HIS A 274 25.99 14.03 2.12
CA HIS A 274 25.61 12.70 1.62
C HIS A 274 25.39 11.68 2.74
N ASP A 275 25.79 12.00 3.97
CA ASP A 275 25.43 11.26 5.17
C ASP A 275 23.94 11.32 5.52
N ARG A 276 23.21 12.27 4.93
CA ARG A 276 21.75 12.39 5.05
C ARG A 276 20.99 11.68 3.95
N LEU A 277 21.62 11.01 2.98
CA LEU A 277 20.91 10.27 1.94
C LEU A 277 20.55 8.87 2.44
N ALA A 278 19.27 8.50 2.34
CA ALA A 278 18.85 7.13 2.57
C ALA A 278 19.36 6.20 1.46
N CYS A 279 19.54 4.91 1.76
CA CYS A 279 20.02 3.91 0.80
C CYS A 279 19.19 3.91 -0.48
N GLN A 280 17.86 4.04 -0.35
CA GLN A 280 16.89 4.07 -1.43
C GLN A 280 17.17 5.17 -2.45
N VAL A 281 17.72 6.32 -2.04
CA VAL A 281 18.01 7.45 -2.96
C VAL A 281 19.00 7.04 -4.03
N CYS A 282 20.06 6.31 -3.66
CA CYS A 282 21.08 5.89 -4.60
C CYS A 282 20.72 4.58 -5.29
N HIS A 283 20.01 3.68 -4.59
CA HIS A 283 19.76 2.33 -5.06
C HIS A 283 18.43 2.14 -5.80
N ILE A 284 17.55 3.15 -5.83
CA ILE A 284 16.32 3.15 -6.62
C ILE A 284 16.34 4.38 -7.56
N PRO A 285 17.15 4.34 -8.63
CA PRO A 285 17.36 5.48 -9.51
C PRO A 285 16.08 5.90 -10.25
N THR A 286 15.22 4.93 -10.59
CA THR A 286 13.90 5.15 -11.17
C THR A 286 12.96 4.04 -10.69
N PHE A 287 11.66 4.34 -10.65
CA PHE A 287 10.60 3.36 -10.44
C PHE A 287 9.68 3.29 -11.67
N ALA A 288 8.75 2.33 -11.68
CA ALA A 288 7.92 2.03 -12.84
C ALA A 288 8.78 1.64 -14.05
N ARG A 289 9.85 0.85 -13.80
CA ARG A 289 10.80 0.42 -14.84
C ARG A 289 10.25 -0.65 -15.78
N ASN A 290 9.28 -1.44 -15.31
CA ASN A 290 8.61 -2.47 -16.11
C ASN A 290 7.21 -2.05 -16.57
N GLN A 291 6.41 -1.50 -15.65
CA GLN A 291 5.00 -1.18 -15.86
C GLN A 291 4.74 0.29 -15.55
N SER A 292 4.12 1.03 -16.49
CA SER A 292 3.86 2.47 -16.30
C SER A 292 2.93 2.75 -15.12
N THR A 293 3.20 3.84 -14.43
CA THR A 293 2.44 4.29 -13.26
C THR A 293 1.74 5.62 -13.52
N LYS A 294 0.65 5.88 -12.80
CA LYS A 294 -0.08 7.14 -12.92
C LYS A 294 0.63 8.20 -12.09
N THR A 295 1.06 9.28 -12.73
CA THR A 295 1.70 10.44 -12.07
C THR A 295 0.74 11.61 -11.95
N GLU A 296 -0.30 11.66 -12.78
CA GLU A 296 -1.34 12.69 -12.71
C GLU A 296 -2.77 12.14 -12.87
N TRP A 297 -3.73 12.70 -12.12
CA TRP A 297 -5.16 12.38 -12.25
C TRP A 297 -6.05 13.62 -12.07
N TYR A 298 -6.76 14.01 -13.13
CA TYR A 298 -7.65 15.17 -13.15
C TYR A 298 -9.14 14.78 -13.19
N TRP A 299 -9.78 14.74 -12.03
CA TRP A 299 -11.22 14.46 -11.90
C TRP A 299 -12.11 15.55 -12.50
N ALA A 300 -11.60 16.79 -12.65
CA ALA A 300 -12.35 17.90 -13.25
C ALA A 300 -12.80 17.63 -14.70
N GLU A 301 -12.12 16.72 -15.38
CA GLU A 301 -12.38 16.35 -16.77
C GLU A 301 -13.30 15.11 -16.88
N ALA A 302 -13.74 14.54 -15.75
CA ALA A 302 -14.64 13.39 -15.74
C ALA A 302 -16.05 13.75 -16.26
N GLY A 303 -16.72 12.76 -16.87
CA GLY A 303 -18.08 12.87 -17.38
C GLY A 303 -18.20 13.32 -18.84
N GLN A 304 -17.09 13.70 -19.48
CA GLN A 304 -17.07 14.10 -20.89
C GLN A 304 -17.22 12.87 -21.81
N ASP A 305 -18.01 13.03 -22.87
CA ASP A 305 -18.15 12.04 -23.93
C ASP A 305 -17.04 12.24 -24.96
N ILE A 306 -15.99 11.41 -24.87
CA ILE A 306 -14.89 11.33 -25.83
C ILE A 306 -15.02 10.01 -26.58
N ALA A 307 -14.91 10.03 -27.91
CA ALA A 307 -14.94 8.81 -28.70
C ALA A 307 -13.74 7.93 -28.33
N GLU A 308 -13.93 6.62 -28.27
CA GLU A 308 -12.92 5.67 -27.81
C GLU A 308 -11.64 5.73 -28.66
N GLU A 309 -11.79 5.92 -29.97
CA GLU A 309 -10.72 6.12 -30.93
C GLU A 309 -9.93 7.42 -30.74
N ASP A 310 -10.50 8.41 -30.07
CA ASP A 310 -9.89 9.72 -29.82
C ASP A 310 -9.16 9.78 -28.46
N ILE A 311 -9.29 8.75 -27.61
CA ILE A 311 -8.59 8.68 -26.33
C ILE A 311 -7.13 8.29 -26.58
N PRO A 312 -6.16 9.19 -26.29
CA PRO A 312 -4.76 8.88 -26.55
C PRO A 312 -4.24 7.81 -25.58
N LEU A 313 -3.28 7.04 -26.07
CA LEU A 313 -2.45 6.17 -25.23
C LEU A 313 -1.19 6.92 -24.82
N ILE A 314 -0.95 7.03 -23.51
CA ILE A 314 0.29 7.54 -22.94
C ILE A 314 0.93 6.37 -22.18
N ALA A 315 2.22 6.10 -22.46
CA ALA A 315 2.94 4.97 -21.87
C ALA A 315 2.15 3.64 -21.95
N GLY A 316 1.50 3.39 -23.10
CA GLY A 316 0.71 2.18 -23.36
C GLY A 316 -0.69 2.13 -22.73
N ARG A 317 -1.12 3.17 -22.01
CA ARG A 317 -2.39 3.18 -21.26
C ARG A 317 -3.28 4.35 -21.68
N LYS A 318 -4.60 4.14 -21.61
CA LYS A 318 -5.59 5.20 -21.92
C LYS A 318 -5.37 6.40 -21.01
N ALA A 319 -5.27 7.59 -21.60
CA ALA A 319 -5.13 8.84 -20.86
C ALA A 319 -6.48 9.40 -20.36
N TYR A 320 -7.59 8.73 -20.62
CA TYR A 320 -8.92 9.18 -20.21
C TYR A 320 -9.83 8.01 -19.86
N ASP A 321 -10.69 8.19 -18.86
CA ASP A 321 -11.84 7.35 -18.58
C ASP A 321 -13.01 8.25 -18.18
N LYS A 322 -14.17 8.11 -18.84
CA LYS A 322 -15.35 8.96 -18.58
C LYS A 322 -15.72 9.01 -17.09
N LYS A 323 -15.54 7.93 -16.35
CA LYS A 323 -15.86 7.84 -14.91
C LYS A 323 -14.86 8.56 -14.02
N LYS A 324 -13.67 8.88 -14.52
CA LYS A 324 -12.51 9.23 -13.71
C LYS A 324 -11.79 10.50 -14.18
N GLY A 325 -11.99 10.92 -15.43
CA GLY A 325 -11.31 12.07 -16.02
C GLY A 325 -10.00 11.69 -16.71
N ARG A 326 -9.05 12.63 -16.75
CA ARG A 326 -7.78 12.49 -17.49
C ARG A 326 -6.65 11.98 -16.59
N PHE A 327 -5.74 11.23 -17.20
CA PHE A 327 -4.55 10.68 -16.56
C PHE A 327 -3.28 11.06 -17.33
N VAL A 328 -2.16 11.12 -16.62
CA VAL A 328 -0.82 11.04 -17.20
C VAL A 328 -0.13 9.80 -16.65
N TRP A 329 0.56 9.09 -17.54
CA TRP A 329 1.26 7.85 -17.26
C TRP A 329 2.72 7.98 -17.63
N GLU A 330 3.61 7.45 -16.80
CA GLU A 330 5.05 7.52 -17.02
C GLU A 330 5.71 6.17 -16.71
N ASN A 331 6.81 5.87 -17.41
CA ASN A 331 7.75 4.79 -17.09
C ASN A 331 9.05 5.44 -16.60
N ASP A 332 9.90 4.65 -15.93
CA ASP A 332 11.24 5.07 -15.51
C ASP A 332 11.22 6.42 -14.77
N VAL A 333 10.24 6.58 -13.88
CA VAL A 333 9.99 7.83 -13.18
C VAL A 333 11.10 8.05 -12.16
N ARG A 334 11.74 9.22 -12.24
CA ARG A 334 12.70 9.64 -11.22
C ARG A 334 11.96 10.05 -9.94
N PRO A 335 12.35 9.50 -8.77
CA PRO A 335 11.75 9.91 -7.52
C PRO A 335 12.01 11.37 -7.20
N GLU A 336 11.03 11.99 -6.56
CA GLU A 336 11.18 13.28 -5.93
C GLU A 336 11.85 13.10 -4.56
N LEU A 337 12.94 13.82 -4.30
CA LEU A 337 13.66 13.72 -3.03
C LEU A 337 13.09 14.67 -1.97
N ARG A 338 12.85 14.17 -0.75
CA ARG A 338 12.38 14.97 0.40
C ARG A 338 13.06 14.54 1.68
N TYR A 339 13.25 15.48 2.60
CA TYR A 339 13.59 15.15 3.98
C TYR A 339 12.42 14.40 4.64
N PHE A 340 12.75 13.38 5.42
CA PHE A 340 11.81 12.51 6.09
C PHE A 340 12.40 12.01 7.41
N ASN A 341 11.66 12.21 8.51
CA ASN A 341 12.03 11.79 9.87
C ASN A 341 11.17 10.61 10.38
N GLY A 342 10.49 9.90 9.47
CA GLY A 342 9.57 8.81 9.81
C GLY A 342 8.10 9.23 9.90
N LYS A 343 7.78 10.53 9.97
CA LYS A 343 6.39 11.03 10.10
C LYS A 343 5.84 11.60 8.81
N TYR A 344 4.51 11.53 8.67
CA TYR A 344 3.75 12.11 7.57
C TYR A 344 2.72 13.12 8.08
N LYS A 345 2.52 14.21 7.34
CA LYS A 345 1.27 14.96 7.38
C LYS A 345 0.27 14.31 6.44
N LYS A 346 -0.99 14.21 6.85
CA LYS A 346 -2.07 13.63 6.04
C LYS A 346 -3.38 14.39 6.24
N PHE A 347 -4.16 14.49 5.17
CA PHE A 347 -5.56 14.92 5.23
C PHE A 347 -6.42 13.76 5.73
N LEU A 348 -7.12 13.97 6.85
CA LEU A 348 -7.95 12.98 7.51
C LEU A 348 -9.40 13.49 7.60
N ILE A 349 -10.35 12.61 7.31
CA ILE A 349 -11.78 12.92 7.41
C ILE A 349 -12.14 13.17 8.89
N GLY A 350 -12.85 14.28 9.17
CA GLY A 350 -13.41 14.54 10.50
C GLY A 350 -12.43 15.11 11.54
N GLU A 351 -11.14 15.17 11.24
CA GLU A 351 -10.10 15.68 12.15
C GLU A 351 -9.81 17.19 11.99
N GLY A 352 -10.53 17.86 11.10
CA GLY A 352 -10.30 19.28 10.76
C GLY A 352 -9.11 19.51 9.82
N SER A 353 -8.19 18.54 9.69
CA SER A 353 -7.11 18.54 8.71
C SER A 353 -7.60 18.35 7.26
N ASP A 354 -8.89 18.05 7.07
CA ASP A 354 -9.54 18.02 5.75
C ASP A 354 -9.83 19.42 5.16
N VAL A 355 -9.50 20.49 5.87
CA VAL A 355 -9.62 21.89 5.42
C VAL A 355 -8.26 22.45 5.03
N PHE A 356 -8.09 22.85 3.77
CA PHE A 356 -6.83 23.39 3.27
C PHE A 356 -6.75 24.91 3.40
N THR A 357 -5.51 25.42 3.46
CA THR A 357 -5.19 26.85 3.62
C THR A 357 -4.38 27.43 2.45
N SER A 358 -3.87 26.57 1.57
CA SER A 358 -3.07 26.94 0.40
C SER A 358 -3.36 25.98 -0.77
N GLU A 359 -3.01 26.42 -1.98
CA GLU A 359 -3.08 25.62 -3.20
C GLU A 359 -1.71 25.65 -3.91
N PRO A 360 -1.25 24.52 -4.49
CA PRO A 360 -1.91 23.21 -4.52
C PRO A 360 -1.99 22.55 -3.14
N VAL A 361 -3.09 21.84 -2.88
CA VAL A 361 -3.34 21.16 -1.61
C VAL A 361 -2.44 19.93 -1.50
N VAL A 362 -1.60 19.89 -0.47
CA VAL A 362 -0.71 18.74 -0.23
C VAL A 362 -1.42 17.73 0.68
N LEU A 363 -2.03 16.70 0.09
CA LEU A 363 -2.86 15.73 0.80
C LEU A 363 -2.06 14.82 1.72
N ALA A 364 -0.83 14.50 1.33
CA ALA A 364 0.11 13.81 2.19
C ALA A 364 1.55 14.12 1.80
N GLU A 365 2.38 14.43 2.79
CA GLU A 365 3.80 14.73 2.62
C GLU A 365 4.65 14.16 3.77
N PRO A 366 5.90 13.74 3.48
CA PRO A 366 6.86 13.41 4.53
C PRO A 366 7.19 14.65 5.36
N VAL A 367 7.39 14.46 6.66
CA VAL A 367 7.81 15.50 7.60
C VAL A 367 9.31 15.42 7.80
N GLY A 368 9.95 16.57 7.79
CA GLY A 368 11.39 16.72 8.03
C GLY A 368 11.94 17.86 7.18
N ASP A 369 13.04 18.43 7.64
CA ASP A 369 13.80 19.43 6.89
C ASP A 369 15.30 19.27 7.21
N TYR A 370 16.14 20.13 6.62
CA TYR A 370 17.59 20.06 6.79
C TYR A 370 18.07 20.39 8.22
N THR A 371 17.22 21.03 9.03
CA THR A 371 17.51 21.37 10.43
C THR A 371 17.13 20.25 11.40
N ASP A 372 16.24 19.33 11.00
CA ASP A 372 15.89 18.15 11.77
C ASP A 372 17.06 17.14 11.77
N PRO A 373 17.70 16.88 12.92
CA PRO A 373 18.81 15.94 13.00
C PRO A 373 18.40 14.48 12.76
N ALA A 374 17.12 14.14 12.91
CA ALA A 374 16.59 12.80 12.64
C ALA A 374 16.17 12.61 11.18
N ALA A 375 16.04 13.69 10.41
CA ALA A 375 15.61 13.60 9.02
C ALA A 375 16.75 13.16 8.09
N MET A 376 16.42 12.23 7.20
CA MET A 376 17.23 11.86 6.04
C MET A 376 16.44 12.18 4.77
N ILE A 377 17.12 12.27 3.63
CA ILE A 377 16.52 12.45 2.32
C ILE A 377 16.12 11.06 1.78
N TYR A 378 14.85 10.91 1.43
CA TYR A 378 14.26 9.70 0.87
C TYR A 378 13.62 9.97 -0.50
N PRO A 379 13.48 8.93 -1.35
CA PRO A 379 12.77 9.03 -2.63
C PRO A 379 11.26 8.86 -2.47
N PHE A 380 10.49 9.71 -3.15
CA PHE A 380 9.03 9.66 -3.17
C PHE A 380 8.48 9.77 -4.60
N LYS A 381 7.44 8.99 -4.90
CA LYS A 381 6.57 9.25 -6.02
C LYS A 381 5.71 10.47 -5.72
N LYS A 382 5.81 11.49 -6.57
CA LYS A 382 4.90 12.65 -6.57
C LYS A 382 3.68 12.35 -7.44
N MET A 383 2.50 12.34 -6.84
CA MET A 383 1.21 12.22 -7.52
C MET A 383 0.54 13.59 -7.57
N ILE A 384 0.26 14.10 -8.77
CA ILE A 384 -0.45 15.36 -9.00
C ILE A 384 -1.90 15.05 -9.36
N GLY A 385 -2.82 15.94 -9.04
CA GLY A 385 -4.17 15.81 -9.56
C GLY A 385 -5.05 16.99 -9.25
N ASN A 386 -6.34 16.87 -9.57
CA ASN A 386 -7.35 17.72 -8.99
C ASN A 386 -8.55 16.91 -8.54
N GLN A 387 -9.22 17.40 -7.51
CA GLN A 387 -10.37 16.74 -6.91
C GLN A 387 -11.34 17.77 -6.31
N PRO A 388 -12.59 17.37 -6.00
CA PRO A 388 -13.59 18.31 -5.53
C PRO A 388 -13.33 18.74 -4.09
N ALA A 389 -13.54 20.02 -3.83
CA ALA A 389 -13.59 20.61 -2.51
C ALA A 389 -14.85 21.47 -2.37
N ASP A 390 -15.34 21.61 -1.14
CA ASP A 390 -16.43 22.53 -0.84
C ASP A 390 -15.99 23.98 -1.11
N ALA A 391 -16.78 24.71 -1.89
CA ALA A 391 -16.40 26.04 -2.36
C ALA A 391 -16.38 27.12 -1.27
N ASN A 392 -17.10 26.89 -0.16
CA ASN A 392 -17.33 27.88 0.88
C ASN A 392 -16.52 27.62 2.16
N THR A 393 -16.02 26.39 2.34
CA THR A 393 -15.31 25.96 3.55
C THR A 393 -13.88 25.48 3.29
N ASN A 394 -13.45 25.36 2.02
CA ASN A 394 -12.16 24.79 1.64
C ASN A 394 -11.93 23.37 2.19
N LYS A 395 -13.00 22.59 2.35
CA LYS A 395 -12.92 21.20 2.79
C LYS A 395 -12.76 20.28 1.58
N ILE A 396 -11.77 19.39 1.59
CA ILE A 396 -11.69 18.31 0.60
C ILE A 396 -12.84 17.34 0.84
N LEU A 397 -13.66 17.11 -0.18
CA LEU A 397 -14.89 16.32 -0.06
C LEU A 397 -14.67 14.88 -0.54
N VAL A 398 -15.33 13.94 0.14
CA VAL A 398 -15.43 12.55 -0.32
C VAL A 398 -16.63 12.40 -1.25
N PRO A 399 -16.43 12.03 -2.53
CA PRO A 399 -17.55 11.72 -3.42
C PRO A 399 -18.01 10.26 -3.27
N HIS A 400 -19.32 10.06 -3.39
CA HIS A 400 -19.90 8.75 -3.64
C HIS A 400 -19.72 8.39 -5.13
N LEU A 401 -18.77 7.51 -5.41
CA LEU A 401 -18.39 7.06 -6.75
C LEU A 401 -19.10 5.77 -7.17
N PHE A 402 -19.33 4.84 -6.24
CA PHE A 402 -19.76 3.48 -6.57
C PHE A 402 -20.80 2.90 -5.60
N GLY A 403 -21.74 2.13 -6.18
CA GLY A 403 -22.62 1.26 -5.43
C GLY A 403 -23.87 1.97 -4.92
N GLY A 404 -24.54 1.36 -3.95
CA GLY A 404 -25.72 1.92 -3.28
C GLY A 404 -25.46 2.31 -1.82
N ALA A 405 -24.30 1.96 -1.25
CA ALA A 405 -23.96 2.21 0.14
C ALA A 405 -23.91 3.71 0.47
N GLY A 406 -23.48 4.54 -0.49
CA GLY A 406 -23.46 5.99 -0.36
C GLY A 406 -24.81 6.69 -0.60
N GLY A 407 -25.82 6.00 -1.12
CA GLY A 407 -27.07 6.59 -1.58
C GLY A 407 -27.41 6.26 -3.04
N PRO A 408 -28.40 6.94 -3.65
CA PRO A 408 -28.85 6.63 -5.01
C PRO A 408 -28.02 7.31 -6.12
N ASN A 409 -27.04 8.16 -5.77
CA ASN A 409 -26.42 9.09 -6.69
C ASN A 409 -24.92 8.86 -6.97
N ALA A 410 -24.50 7.60 -7.00
CA ALA A 410 -23.12 7.24 -7.36
C ALA A 410 -22.66 7.93 -8.66
N TYR A 411 -21.53 8.65 -8.62
CA TYR A 411 -21.02 9.44 -9.74
C TYR A 411 -20.81 8.58 -11.00
N TRP A 412 -20.28 7.36 -10.88
CA TRP A 412 -20.00 6.51 -12.05
C TRP A 412 -21.25 6.02 -12.80
N GLY A 413 -22.44 6.19 -12.22
CA GLY A 413 -23.72 5.91 -12.87
C GLY A 413 -24.54 7.16 -13.23
N LYS A 414 -24.36 8.26 -12.51
CA LYS A 414 -25.15 9.49 -12.67
C LYS A 414 -24.42 10.64 -13.36
N TYR A 415 -23.10 10.68 -13.24
CA TYR A 415 -22.25 11.77 -13.73
C TYR A 415 -22.66 13.15 -13.18
N ASP A 416 -23.16 13.20 -11.95
CA ASP A 416 -23.53 14.43 -11.23
C ASP A 416 -22.67 14.58 -9.97
N TRP A 417 -21.77 15.56 -9.97
CA TRP A 417 -20.86 15.81 -8.86
C TRP A 417 -21.57 16.36 -7.63
N ASN A 418 -22.54 17.26 -7.77
CA ASN A 418 -23.23 17.82 -6.59
C ASN A 418 -23.96 16.71 -5.83
N LEU A 419 -24.66 15.82 -6.55
CA LEU A 419 -25.36 14.71 -5.92
C LEU A 419 -24.40 13.68 -5.30
N ALA A 420 -23.32 13.33 -6.00
CA ALA A 420 -22.32 12.40 -5.48
C ALA A 420 -21.59 12.94 -4.24
N LEU A 421 -21.29 14.24 -4.22
CA LEU A 421 -20.68 14.90 -3.06
C LEU A 421 -21.65 15.01 -1.90
N GLN A 422 -22.94 15.25 -2.17
CA GLN A 422 -23.96 15.24 -1.12
C GLN A 422 -24.11 13.86 -0.48
N ASP A 423 -24.21 12.80 -1.29
CA ASP A 423 -24.26 11.41 -0.85
C ASP A 423 -23.03 11.07 0.02
N GLY A 424 -21.82 11.31 -0.48
CA GLY A 424 -20.58 11.03 0.25
C GLY A 424 -20.46 11.84 1.55
N SER A 425 -20.81 13.13 1.53
CA SER A 425 -20.82 13.99 2.73
C SER A 425 -21.80 13.52 3.80
N ASN A 426 -22.95 12.97 3.41
CA ASN A 426 -23.91 12.42 4.35
C ASN A 426 -23.36 11.18 5.08
N VAL A 427 -22.57 10.36 4.39
CA VAL A 427 -21.92 9.18 4.99
C VAL A 427 -20.76 9.57 5.89
N THR A 428 -19.92 10.51 5.45
CA THR A 428 -18.73 10.93 6.21
C THR A 428 -19.04 11.91 7.34
N GLY A 429 -20.24 12.51 7.35
CA GLY A 429 -20.58 13.61 8.25
C GLY A 429 -19.87 14.93 7.90
N GLN A 430 -19.21 15.02 6.74
CA GLN A 430 -18.60 16.26 6.28
C GLN A 430 -19.69 17.30 5.96
N GLY A 431 -19.47 18.55 6.36
CA GLY A 431 -20.35 19.65 5.97
C GLY A 431 -20.15 20.00 4.50
N TYR A 432 -21.16 19.77 3.66
CA TYR A 432 -21.22 20.22 2.28
C TYR A 432 -22.26 21.32 2.10
N THR A 433 -21.85 22.43 1.51
CA THR A 433 -22.67 23.65 1.37
C THR A 433 -23.56 23.64 0.12
N GLY A 434 -23.46 22.61 -0.72
CA GLY A 434 -24.18 22.52 -1.99
C GLY A 434 -23.42 23.12 -3.19
N GLU A 435 -22.22 23.66 -2.96
CA GLU A 435 -21.34 24.20 -3.99
C GLU A 435 -19.93 23.63 -3.84
N TYR A 436 -19.36 23.17 -4.94
CA TYR A 436 -17.99 22.64 -4.96
C TYR A 436 -17.14 23.37 -6.01
N ARG A 437 -15.83 23.27 -5.84
CA ARG A 437 -14.83 23.69 -6.81
C ARG A 437 -13.77 22.62 -6.97
N TRP A 438 -13.05 22.69 -8.08
CA TRP A 438 -11.86 21.87 -8.30
C TRP A 438 -10.67 22.55 -7.65
N VAL A 439 -9.86 21.76 -6.95
CA VAL A 439 -8.59 22.22 -6.36
C VAL A 439 -7.48 21.34 -6.86
N ASP A 440 -6.34 21.95 -7.17
CA ASP A 440 -5.13 21.21 -7.51
C ASP A 440 -4.56 20.58 -6.24
N THR A 441 -4.07 19.35 -6.38
CA THR A 441 -3.58 18.53 -5.28
C THR A 441 -2.23 17.91 -5.61
N LYS A 442 -1.44 17.66 -4.57
CA LYS A 442 -0.22 16.88 -4.62
C LYS A 442 -0.21 15.88 -3.47
N MET A 443 0.45 14.75 -3.69
CA MET A 443 0.60 13.70 -2.69
C MET A 443 1.93 12.98 -2.93
N TYR A 444 2.64 12.65 -1.86
CA TYR A 444 3.91 11.93 -1.93
C TYR A 444 3.73 10.52 -1.35
N LEU A 445 4.25 9.52 -2.08
CA LEU A 445 4.27 8.12 -1.66
C LEU A 445 5.73 7.68 -1.62
N SER A 446 6.17 7.05 -0.53
CA SER A 446 7.53 6.52 -0.43
C SER A 446 7.78 5.47 -1.50
N VAL A 447 8.99 5.48 -2.07
CA VAL A 447 9.49 4.47 -3.01
C VAL A 447 10.52 3.61 -2.28
N ASN A 448 10.30 2.30 -2.19
CA ASN A 448 11.14 1.39 -1.41
C ASN A 448 11.54 0.10 -2.15
N HIS A 449 10.84 -0.24 -3.23
CA HIS A 449 11.09 -1.43 -4.05
C HIS A 449 11.65 -1.05 -5.42
N GLU A 450 11.85 -2.04 -6.29
CA GLU A 450 12.62 -1.90 -7.53
C GLU A 450 14.06 -1.48 -7.24
N VAL A 451 14.68 -2.08 -6.20
CA VAL A 451 16.10 -1.83 -5.90
C VAL A 451 16.94 -2.33 -7.07
N ALA A 452 17.63 -1.42 -7.73
CA ALA A 452 18.39 -1.70 -8.95
C ALA A 452 19.72 -2.40 -8.62
N PRO A 453 20.30 -3.12 -9.59
CA PRO A 453 21.68 -3.59 -9.52
C PRO A 453 22.66 -2.48 -9.10
N ALA A 454 23.71 -2.84 -8.35
CA ALA A 454 24.70 -1.87 -7.85
C ALA A 454 25.39 -1.08 -8.98
N GLU A 455 25.55 -1.70 -10.15
CA GLU A 455 26.07 -1.10 -11.38
C GLU A 455 25.16 -0.03 -12.00
N MET A 456 23.90 0.08 -11.55
CA MET A 456 22.93 1.11 -11.94
C MET A 456 22.67 2.14 -10.84
N ALA A 457 23.27 1.97 -9.65
CA ALA A 457 23.08 2.89 -8.54
C ALA A 457 23.67 4.26 -8.85
N TYR A 458 23.05 5.32 -8.35
CA TYR A 458 23.60 6.67 -8.49
C TYR A 458 24.97 6.81 -7.82
N GLY A 459 25.86 7.54 -8.49
CA GLY A 459 27.24 7.72 -8.06
C GLY A 459 28.14 6.53 -8.36
N MET A 460 27.63 5.45 -8.98
CA MET A 460 28.47 4.36 -9.46
C MET A 460 29.60 4.93 -10.32
N ASP A 461 30.81 4.38 -10.19
CA ASP A 461 32.01 4.85 -10.90
C ASP A 461 32.36 6.35 -10.74
N GLY A 462 31.82 7.00 -9.71
CA GLY A 462 32.06 8.42 -9.43
C GLY A 462 31.16 9.37 -10.21
N HIS A 463 30.02 8.89 -10.73
CA HIS A 463 29.04 9.68 -11.48
C HIS A 463 28.25 10.65 -10.59
N CYS A 464 28.89 11.76 -10.20
CA CYS A 464 28.22 12.86 -9.48
C CYS A 464 27.08 13.47 -10.29
N ASP A 465 27.15 13.39 -11.62
CA ASP A 465 26.16 13.88 -12.57
C ASP A 465 24.83 13.12 -12.55
N ASP A 466 24.75 12.00 -11.83
CA ASP A 466 23.48 11.31 -11.54
C ASP A 466 22.52 12.13 -10.66
N CYS A 467 23.07 13.06 -9.88
CA CYS A 467 22.31 14.02 -9.05
C CYS A 467 22.62 15.47 -9.41
N HIS A 468 23.90 15.80 -9.61
CA HIS A 468 24.38 17.16 -9.79
C HIS A 468 24.50 17.59 -11.26
N PHE A 469 24.75 18.87 -11.49
CA PHE A 469 25.02 19.49 -12.79
C PHE A 469 23.87 19.44 -13.81
N SER A 470 22.66 19.10 -13.37
CA SER A 470 21.45 19.06 -14.17
C SER A 470 20.23 19.56 -13.39
N ASP A 471 19.08 19.59 -14.04
CA ASP A 471 17.77 19.96 -13.48
C ASP A 471 16.98 18.75 -12.96
N GLN A 472 17.62 17.59 -12.78
CA GLN A 472 16.95 16.35 -12.35
C GLN A 472 16.53 16.34 -10.87
N ILE A 473 17.17 17.16 -10.04
CA ILE A 473 16.83 17.30 -8.61
C ILE A 473 16.15 18.64 -8.38
N ASP A 474 14.98 18.62 -7.75
CA ASP A 474 14.34 19.82 -7.20
C ASP A 474 15.08 20.24 -5.91
N TRP A 475 16.18 20.96 -6.09
CA TRP A 475 17.00 21.48 -4.99
C TRP A 475 16.21 22.39 -4.06
N GLY A 476 15.24 23.14 -4.60
CA GLY A 476 14.36 24.01 -3.82
C GLY A 476 13.56 23.22 -2.79
N ALA A 477 13.08 22.04 -3.17
CA ALA A 477 12.37 21.16 -2.26
C ALA A 477 13.26 20.42 -1.24
N LEU A 478 14.58 20.52 -1.39
CA LEU A 478 15.59 20.14 -0.37
C LEU A 478 16.14 21.36 0.38
N SER A 479 15.42 22.49 0.33
CA SER A 479 15.80 23.75 0.98
C SER A 479 17.13 24.32 0.49
N TRP A 480 17.48 24.15 -0.79
CA TRP A 480 18.63 24.79 -1.42
C TRP A 480 18.18 25.78 -2.49
N SER A 481 18.91 26.90 -2.64
CA SER A 481 18.65 27.87 -3.72
C SER A 481 19.02 27.36 -5.12
N GLY A 482 19.78 26.27 -5.19
CA GLY A 482 20.26 25.62 -6.41
C GLY A 482 21.11 24.41 -6.07
N ASP A 483 21.88 23.91 -7.05
CA ASP A 483 22.72 22.74 -6.85
C ASP A 483 23.91 23.04 -5.91
N PRO A 484 23.98 22.40 -4.72
CA PRO A 484 25.01 22.70 -3.73
C PRO A 484 26.44 22.38 -4.19
N ILE A 485 26.64 21.63 -5.28
CA ILE A 485 27.98 21.32 -5.79
C ILE A 485 28.74 22.56 -6.27
N PHE A 486 28.04 23.63 -6.64
CA PHE A 486 28.66 24.87 -7.10
C PHE A 486 29.23 25.72 -5.96
N GLY A 487 28.79 25.47 -4.72
CA GLY A 487 29.36 26.05 -3.49
C GLY A 487 29.01 27.51 -3.21
N ASP A 488 28.22 28.16 -4.07
CA ASP A 488 27.65 29.50 -3.87
C ASP A 488 26.16 29.48 -3.45
N GLU A 489 25.55 28.29 -3.42
CA GLU A 489 24.17 28.10 -3.02
C GLU A 489 23.94 28.19 -1.51
N THR A 490 22.75 28.63 -1.13
CA THR A 490 22.35 28.84 0.27
C THR A 490 21.14 28.02 0.64
N ARG A 491 20.96 27.78 1.94
CA ARG A 491 19.73 27.19 2.45
C ARG A 491 18.59 28.22 2.38
N ILE A 492 17.41 27.77 1.94
CA ILE A 492 16.20 28.58 1.88
C ILE A 492 15.17 28.04 2.88
N GLU A 493 14.41 28.94 3.51
CA GLU A 493 13.33 28.62 4.46
C GLU A 493 12.06 28.13 3.77
#